data_AF-A0A7V3AHD3-F1
#
_entry.id   AF-A0A7V3AHD3-F1
#
_cell.length_a   1.000
_cell.length_b   1.000
_cell.length_c   1.000
_cell.angle_alpha   90.00
_cell.angle_beta   90.00
_cell.angle_gamma   90.00
#
_symmetry.space_group_name_H-M   'P 1'
#
loop_
_entity.id
_entity.type
_entity.pdbx_description
1 polymer ?
#
loop_
_entity_poly.entity_id
_entity_poly.type
_entity_poly.pdbx_seq_one_letter_code
_entity_poly.pdbx_strand_id
1 'polypeptide(L)'
;MNPASASIQAPSPETRAKRARLEKLLRGYGRLIVAFSGGVDSAFLAVVARRVLGNDMWAVTADSESLAPEELVEARELATRFGFTHEVVRTDELKDPRYQANTQDRCYFCKSVLMERLMALARERGARVALGANVDDLGDHRPGERAAREHGAVFPLREAGLTKAEIRALSAELGLPTADKPAAACLASRIPFGDPVTAEKLRQVAQAEAFLHRSGFPECRVRHHGPVARLELPTARLPDVLAAREELLAGIKKCGFVFVALDLQGLRSGSLHEAVKPGATAKLES
;
A
#
# COMPACT_ATOMS: atom_id res chain seq x y z
N MET A 1 1.91 -0.55 -27.83
CA MET A 1 3.25 -0.14 -27.34
C MET A 1 3.02 0.71 -26.11
N ASN A 2 3.45 0.23 -24.94
CA ASN A 2 3.20 0.86 -23.65
C ASN A 2 4.12 2.09 -23.51
N PRO A 3 3.62 3.34 -23.45
CA PRO A 3 4.45 4.45 -23.04
C PRO A 3 4.52 4.47 -21.51
N ALA A 4 5.73 4.64 -20.97
CA ALA A 4 6.04 4.86 -19.55
C ALA A 4 6.26 3.62 -18.65
N SER A 5 7.22 2.76 -19.01
CA SER A 5 8.24 2.40 -18.01
C SER A 5 9.38 3.40 -18.18
N ALA A 6 9.37 4.50 -17.42
CA ALA A 6 10.56 5.34 -17.35
C ALA A 6 11.73 4.43 -16.92
N SER A 7 12.74 4.29 -17.78
CA SER A 7 13.89 3.43 -17.50
C SER A 7 14.47 3.82 -16.15
N ILE A 8 14.48 2.88 -15.19
CA ILE A 8 15.02 3.12 -13.87
C ILE A 8 16.52 3.37 -14.06
N GLN A 9 16.95 4.60 -13.82
CA GLN A 9 18.36 4.98 -13.96
C GLN A 9 19.20 4.27 -12.89
N ALA A 10 20.44 3.95 -13.25
CA ALA A 10 21.39 3.39 -12.29
C ALA A 10 21.65 4.37 -11.13
N PRO A 11 21.83 3.87 -9.89
CA PRO A 11 22.02 4.74 -8.73
C PRO A 11 23.35 5.50 -8.82
N SER A 12 23.29 6.82 -8.58
CA SER A 12 24.46 7.71 -8.59
C SER A 12 25.40 7.43 -7.40
N PRO A 13 26.65 7.95 -7.42
CA PRO A 13 27.53 7.89 -6.25
C PRO A 13 26.91 8.48 -4.98
N GLU A 14 26.16 9.57 -5.11
CA GLU A 14 25.43 10.20 -4.00
C GLU A 14 24.34 9.26 -3.45
N THR A 15 23.56 8.63 -4.33
CA THR A 15 22.54 7.64 -3.96
C THR A 15 23.15 6.46 -3.20
N ARG A 16 24.33 5.98 -3.63
CA ARG A 16 25.06 4.91 -2.93
C ARG A 16 25.58 5.37 -1.57
N ALA A 17 26.02 6.62 -1.43
CA ALA A 17 26.42 7.19 -0.15
C ALA A 17 25.25 7.26 0.85
N LYS A 18 24.04 7.62 0.38
CA LYS A 18 22.81 7.56 1.19
C LYS A 18 22.48 6.13 1.62
N ARG A 19 22.64 5.15 0.74
CA ARG A 19 22.52 3.72 1.11
C ARG A 19 23.54 3.32 2.19
N ALA A 20 24.80 3.74 2.09
CA ALA A 20 25.80 3.46 3.12
C ALA A 20 25.43 4.10 4.49
N ARG A 21 24.83 5.29 4.47
CA ARG A 21 24.27 5.93 5.67
C ARG A 21 23.11 5.12 6.26
N LEU A 22 22.19 4.64 5.43
CA LEU A 22 21.11 3.73 5.85
C LEU A 22 21.68 2.48 6.53
N GLU A 23 22.66 1.83 5.92
CA GLU A 23 23.29 0.63 6.50
C GLU A 23 23.95 0.93 7.86
N LYS A 24 24.56 2.11 8.04
CA LYS A 24 25.09 2.56 9.34
C LYS A 24 23.98 2.75 10.39
N LEU A 25 22.87 3.39 10.03
CA LEU A 25 21.71 3.57 10.93
C LEU A 25 21.16 2.22 11.38
N LEU A 26 20.98 1.30 10.44
CA LEU A 26 20.45 -0.04 10.71
C LEU A 26 21.35 -0.81 11.68
N ARG A 27 22.69 -0.81 11.50
CA ARG A 27 23.63 -1.39 12.47
C ARG A 27 23.47 -0.82 13.87
N GLY A 28 23.24 0.50 13.97
CA GLY A 28 23.01 1.18 15.25
C GLY A 28 21.73 0.75 15.98
N TYR A 29 20.74 0.19 15.28
CA TYR A 29 19.52 -0.33 15.90
C TYR A 29 19.68 -1.72 16.50
N GLY A 30 20.63 -2.52 16.00
CA GLY A 30 20.88 -3.89 16.45
C GLY A 30 19.79 -4.88 16.02
N ARG A 31 18.56 -4.72 16.52
CA ARG A 31 17.40 -5.56 16.22
C ARG A 31 16.25 -4.75 15.65
N LEU A 32 15.63 -5.26 14.59
CA LEU A 32 14.64 -4.49 13.83
C LEU A 32 13.44 -5.32 13.40
N ILE A 33 12.25 -4.79 13.68
CA ILE A 33 11.01 -5.18 13.03
C ILE A 33 10.73 -4.18 11.92
N VAL A 34 10.68 -4.63 10.68
CA VAL A 34 10.24 -3.82 9.54
C VAL A 34 8.75 -4.05 9.34
N ALA A 35 7.95 -2.99 9.47
CA ALA A 35 6.55 -3.02 9.07
C ALA A 35 6.47 -3.18 7.54
N PHE A 36 6.13 -4.38 7.09
CA PHE A 36 6.34 -4.82 5.71
C PHE A 36 5.03 -4.94 4.96
N SER A 37 4.88 -4.13 3.90
CA SER A 37 3.66 -4.07 3.09
C SER A 37 3.84 -4.64 1.67
N GLY A 38 5.00 -5.21 1.34
CA GLY A 38 5.32 -5.68 -0.02
C GLY A 38 5.56 -4.57 -1.04
N GLY A 39 5.33 -3.30 -0.70
CA GLY A 39 5.61 -2.16 -1.56
C GLY A 39 7.11 -1.83 -1.63
N VAL A 40 7.51 -1.11 -2.69
CA VAL A 40 8.93 -0.85 -3.03
C VAL A 40 9.78 -0.31 -1.86
N ASP A 41 9.25 0.61 -1.03
CA ASP A 41 10.02 1.19 0.07
C ASP A 41 10.24 0.18 1.20
N SER A 42 9.17 -0.51 1.61
CA SER A 42 9.25 -1.51 2.68
C SER A 42 10.05 -2.74 2.26
N ALA A 43 9.98 -3.14 0.99
CA ALA A 43 10.76 -4.24 0.42
C ALA A 43 12.24 -3.88 0.35
N PHE A 44 12.58 -2.68 -0.14
CA PHE A 44 13.96 -2.20 -0.13
C PHE A 44 14.53 -2.15 1.28
N LEU A 45 13.78 -1.57 2.23
CA LEU A 45 14.21 -1.50 3.63
C LEU A 45 14.42 -2.89 4.23
N ALA A 46 13.50 -3.84 4.01
CA ALA A 46 13.64 -5.21 4.51
C ALA A 46 14.87 -5.89 3.92
N VAL A 47 15.12 -5.78 2.60
CA VAL A 47 16.29 -6.41 1.97
C VAL A 47 17.60 -5.82 2.50
N VAL A 48 17.70 -4.49 2.62
CA VAL A 48 18.91 -3.85 3.17
C VAL A 48 19.10 -4.21 4.65
N ALA A 49 18.03 -4.17 5.45
CA ALA A 49 18.08 -4.54 6.85
C ALA A 49 18.46 -6.02 7.04
N ARG A 50 17.99 -6.94 6.19
CA ARG A 50 18.41 -8.35 6.20
C ARG A 50 19.91 -8.49 5.95
N ARG A 51 20.44 -7.78 4.96
CA ARG A 51 21.88 -7.84 4.63
C ARG A 51 22.75 -7.29 5.75
N VAL A 52 22.25 -6.32 6.49
CA VAL A 52 22.99 -5.63 7.56
C VAL A 52 22.89 -6.37 8.91
N LEU A 53 21.71 -6.85 9.26
CA LEU A 53 21.40 -7.40 10.58
C LEU A 53 21.23 -8.92 10.61
N GLY A 54 21.21 -9.58 9.44
CA GLY A 54 21.02 -11.02 9.36
C GLY A 54 19.70 -11.46 9.99
N ASN A 55 19.77 -12.37 10.97
CA ASN A 55 18.61 -12.94 11.66
C ASN A 55 17.99 -12.03 12.73
N ASP A 56 18.63 -10.91 13.06
CA ASP A 56 18.09 -9.89 13.98
C ASP A 56 17.10 -8.93 13.29
N MET A 57 16.64 -9.28 12.08
CA MET A 57 15.60 -8.56 11.34
C MET A 57 14.38 -9.45 11.07
N TRP A 58 13.20 -8.91 11.38
CA TRP A 58 11.91 -9.52 11.05
C TRP A 58 11.08 -8.57 10.18
N ALA A 59 10.61 -9.06 9.04
CA ALA A 59 9.60 -8.39 8.26
C ALA A 59 8.22 -8.82 8.77
N VAL A 60 7.37 -7.88 9.15
CA VAL A 60 6.05 -8.20 9.72
C VAL A 60 4.95 -7.55 8.89
N THR A 61 4.06 -8.37 8.32
CA THR A 61 2.88 -7.91 7.56
C THR A 61 1.63 -8.01 8.42
N ALA A 62 0.82 -6.96 8.38
CA ALA A 62 -0.50 -6.94 9.00
C ALA A 62 -1.51 -7.61 8.07
N ASP A 63 -2.11 -8.71 8.51
CA ASP A 63 -3.22 -9.35 7.82
C ASP A 63 -4.54 -8.85 8.41
N SER A 64 -5.32 -8.16 7.58
CA SER A 64 -6.63 -7.64 7.91
C SER A 64 -7.51 -7.62 6.67
N GLU A 65 -8.80 -7.37 6.85
CA GLU A 65 -9.76 -7.28 5.75
C GLU A 65 -9.44 -6.14 4.76
N SER A 66 -8.57 -5.19 5.14
CA SER A 66 -8.17 -4.07 4.29
C SER A 66 -6.95 -4.35 3.41
N LEU A 67 -6.26 -5.48 3.64
CA LEU A 67 -5.18 -5.97 2.80
C LEU A 67 -5.75 -6.84 1.67
N ALA A 68 -5.31 -6.60 0.43
CA ALA A 68 -5.63 -7.48 -0.68
C ALA A 68 -4.92 -8.84 -0.49
N PRO A 69 -5.61 -9.99 -0.64
CA PRO A 69 -4.98 -11.30 -0.44
C PRO A 69 -3.72 -11.54 -1.27
N GLU A 70 -3.69 -11.03 -2.50
CA GLU A 70 -2.56 -11.13 -3.42
C GLU A 70 -1.31 -10.42 -2.86
N GLU A 71 -1.47 -9.28 -2.18
CA GLU A 71 -0.35 -8.55 -1.57
C GLU A 71 0.32 -9.36 -0.45
N LEU A 72 -0.45 -10.16 0.30
CA LEU A 72 0.13 -11.04 1.33
C LEU A 72 0.92 -12.20 0.72
N VAL A 73 0.45 -12.75 -0.40
CA VAL A 73 1.15 -13.80 -1.15
C VAL A 73 2.47 -13.24 -1.69
N GLU A 74 2.44 -12.10 -2.37
CA GLU A 74 3.64 -11.44 -2.90
C GLU A 74 4.65 -11.09 -1.79
N ALA A 75 4.17 -10.63 -0.62
CA ALA A 75 5.02 -10.36 0.53
C ALA A 75 5.77 -11.63 1.01
N ARG A 76 5.09 -12.77 1.08
CA ARG A 76 5.71 -14.07 1.46
C ARG A 76 6.72 -14.55 0.41
N GLU A 77 6.40 -14.39 -0.87
CA GLU A 77 7.29 -14.73 -1.97
C GLU A 77 8.56 -13.89 -1.96
N LEU A 78 8.44 -12.58 -1.72
CA LEU A 78 9.59 -11.69 -1.54
C LEU A 78 10.46 -12.10 -0.36
N ALA A 79 9.85 -12.45 0.78
CA ALA A 79 10.59 -12.92 1.95
C ALA A 79 11.39 -14.19 1.67
N THR A 80 10.76 -15.14 0.98
CA THR A 80 11.41 -16.38 0.55
C THR A 80 12.56 -16.09 -0.41
N ARG A 81 12.32 -15.26 -1.43
CA ARG A 81 13.29 -14.92 -2.47
C ARG A 81 14.54 -14.23 -1.91
N PHE A 82 14.37 -13.34 -0.95
CA PHE A 82 15.47 -12.57 -0.35
C PHE A 82 15.95 -13.12 1.00
N GLY A 83 15.39 -14.25 1.43
CA GLY A 83 15.85 -15.03 2.57
C GLY A 83 15.77 -14.30 3.90
N PHE A 84 14.69 -13.54 4.16
CA PHE A 84 14.45 -12.90 5.46
C PHE A 84 13.25 -13.51 6.19
N THR A 85 13.28 -13.47 7.52
CA THR A 85 12.17 -13.94 8.36
C THR A 85 10.95 -13.06 8.14
N HIS A 86 9.84 -13.68 7.72
CA HIS A 86 8.56 -13.01 7.55
C HIS A 86 7.52 -13.58 8.50
N GLU A 87 6.84 -12.68 9.21
CA GLU A 87 5.76 -13.00 10.12
C GLU A 87 4.51 -12.24 9.72
N VAL A 88 3.37 -12.87 9.98
CA VAL A 88 2.06 -12.28 9.74
C VAL A 88 1.38 -12.09 11.08
N VAL A 89 0.94 -10.87 11.35
CA VAL A 89 0.15 -10.55 12.53
C VAL A 89 -1.24 -10.16 12.08
N ARG A 90 -2.28 -10.67 12.76
CA ARG A 90 -3.63 -10.23 12.51
C ARG A 90 -3.88 -8.87 13.17
N THR A 91 -4.50 -7.94 12.45
CA THR A 91 -5.01 -6.68 13.00
C THR A 91 -6.51 -6.59 12.80
N ASP A 92 -7.19 -5.97 13.76
CA ASP A 92 -8.66 -5.90 13.79
C ASP A 92 -9.13 -4.43 13.73
N GLU A 93 -8.55 -3.60 12.86
CA GLU A 93 -8.90 -2.17 12.78
C GLU A 93 -10.38 -1.95 12.43
N LEU A 94 -11.04 -2.91 11.78
CA LEU A 94 -12.50 -2.88 11.54
C LEU A 94 -13.32 -2.89 12.82
N LYS A 95 -12.78 -3.27 13.99
CA LYS A 95 -13.49 -3.17 15.27
C LYS A 95 -13.52 -1.75 15.81
N ASP A 96 -12.69 -0.85 15.30
CA ASP A 96 -12.65 0.56 15.72
C ASP A 96 -13.70 1.38 14.94
N PRO A 97 -14.73 1.94 15.60
CA PRO A 97 -15.72 2.79 14.95
C PRO A 97 -15.10 3.99 14.22
N ARG A 98 -13.94 4.48 14.67
CA ARG A 98 -13.23 5.61 14.06
C ARG A 98 -12.57 5.23 12.74
N TYR A 99 -12.14 3.97 12.59
CA TYR A 99 -11.71 3.42 11.30
C TYR A 99 -12.91 3.21 10.38
N GLN A 100 -13.99 2.60 10.90
CA GLN A 100 -15.21 2.34 10.14
C GLN A 100 -15.82 3.63 9.59
N ALA A 101 -15.78 4.75 10.34
CA ALA A 101 -16.31 6.04 9.90
C ALA A 101 -15.67 6.61 8.63
N ASN A 102 -14.52 6.07 8.20
CA ASN A 102 -13.88 6.40 6.94
C ASN A 102 -13.64 7.91 6.74
N THR A 103 -13.18 8.60 7.78
CA THR A 103 -12.81 10.02 7.69
C THR A 103 -11.39 10.15 7.11
N GLN A 104 -10.91 11.38 6.94
CA GLN A 104 -9.53 11.63 6.50
C GLN A 104 -8.49 11.01 7.45
N ASP A 105 -8.84 10.82 8.73
CA ASP A 105 -7.99 10.19 9.73
C ASP A 105 -8.10 8.64 9.76
N ARG A 106 -8.84 7.99 8.85
CA ARG A 106 -8.92 6.51 8.79
C ARG A 106 -7.55 5.84 8.86
N CYS A 107 -6.58 6.38 8.10
CA CYS A 107 -5.21 5.85 8.06
C CYS A 107 -4.46 6.03 9.39
N TYR A 108 -4.79 7.05 10.21
CA TYR A 108 -4.26 7.21 11.57
C TYR A 108 -4.70 6.02 12.41
N PHE A 109 -6.01 5.77 12.53
CA PHE A 109 -6.56 4.69 13.35
C PHE A 109 -6.09 3.30 12.91
N CYS A 110 -6.08 3.06 11.59
CA CYS A 110 -5.52 1.83 11.02
C CYS A 110 -4.05 1.64 11.43
N LYS A 111 -3.24 2.70 11.34
CA LYS A 111 -1.83 2.61 11.69
C LYS A 111 -1.60 2.47 13.19
N SER A 112 -2.38 3.13 14.04
CA SER A 112 -2.30 2.96 15.50
C SER A 112 -2.47 1.50 15.92
N VAL A 113 -3.49 0.80 15.40
CA VAL A 113 -3.72 -0.63 15.69
C VAL A 113 -2.52 -1.49 15.29
N LEU A 114 -1.97 -1.25 14.09
CA LEU A 114 -0.76 -1.94 13.65
C LEU A 114 0.42 -1.65 14.59
N MET A 115 0.63 -0.40 14.94
CA MET A 115 1.76 0.02 15.76
C MET A 115 1.69 -0.52 17.18
N GLU A 116 0.50 -0.57 17.79
CA GLU A 116 0.31 -1.24 19.08
C GLU A 116 0.77 -2.70 19.03
N ARG A 117 0.38 -3.42 17.98
CA ARG A 117 0.77 -4.82 17.78
C ARG A 117 2.27 -4.98 17.57
N LEU A 118 2.88 -4.17 16.70
CA LEU A 118 4.31 -4.24 16.41
C LEU A 118 5.16 -3.80 17.60
N MET A 119 4.72 -2.81 18.37
CA MET A 119 5.44 -2.33 19.55
C MET A 119 5.41 -3.36 20.69
N ALA A 120 4.32 -4.10 20.86
CA ALA A 120 4.30 -5.24 21.77
C ALA A 120 5.35 -6.29 21.39
N LEU A 121 5.38 -6.68 20.11
CA LEU A 121 6.36 -7.64 19.59
C LEU A 121 7.81 -7.10 19.71
N ALA A 122 8.00 -5.81 19.48
CA ALA A 122 9.29 -5.15 19.60
C ALA A 122 9.83 -5.18 21.03
N ARG A 123 8.96 -4.95 22.04
CA ARG A 123 9.33 -5.06 23.45
C ARG A 123 9.79 -6.46 23.83
N GLU A 124 9.09 -7.49 23.36
CA GLU A 124 9.45 -8.89 23.62
C GLU A 124 10.82 -9.26 23.03
N ARG A 125 11.18 -8.68 21.88
CA ARG A 125 12.42 -9.00 21.15
C ARG A 125 13.59 -8.08 21.45
N GLY A 126 13.34 -6.98 22.17
CA GLY A 126 14.30 -5.89 22.32
C GLY A 126 14.66 -5.23 20.99
N ALA A 127 13.67 -5.10 20.10
CA ALA A 127 13.83 -4.55 18.75
C ALA A 127 13.24 -3.13 18.63
N ARG A 128 13.61 -2.41 17.56
CA ARG A 128 12.91 -1.20 17.11
C ARG A 128 11.91 -1.54 16.01
N VAL A 129 10.88 -0.71 15.83
CA VAL A 129 9.95 -0.83 14.69
C VAL A 129 10.28 0.24 13.65
N ALA A 130 10.54 -0.18 12.41
CA ALA A 130 10.84 0.70 11.29
C ALA A 130 9.76 0.67 10.21
N LEU A 131 9.44 1.85 9.65
CA LEU A 131 8.56 2.01 8.50
C LEU A 131 9.34 2.55 7.30
N GLY A 132 8.91 2.17 6.10
CA GLY A 132 9.51 2.59 4.83
C GLY A 132 9.16 4.02 4.38
N ALA A 133 9.01 4.97 5.30
CA ALA A 133 8.79 6.38 4.90
C ALA A 133 10.10 7.00 4.38
N ASN A 134 10.00 7.78 3.31
CA ASN A 134 11.11 8.38 2.58
C ASN A 134 11.03 9.92 2.60
N VAL A 135 11.93 10.61 1.88
CA VAL A 135 12.01 12.08 1.87
C VAL A 135 10.84 12.73 1.13
N ASP A 136 10.33 12.11 0.06
CA ASP A 136 9.23 12.67 -0.73
C ASP A 136 7.89 12.68 0.02
N ASP A 137 7.81 11.97 1.15
CA ASP A 137 6.64 11.97 2.02
C ASP A 137 6.56 13.23 2.92
N LEU A 138 7.60 14.08 2.93
CA LEU A 138 7.63 15.31 3.72
C LEU A 138 6.63 16.35 3.19
N GLY A 139 5.78 16.87 4.09
CA GLY A 139 4.78 17.90 3.75
C GLY A 139 3.42 17.35 3.33
N ASP A 140 3.29 16.04 3.11
CA ASP A 140 2.01 15.40 2.86
C ASP A 140 1.17 15.29 4.15
N HIS A 141 -0.16 15.39 4.02
CA HIS A 141 -1.07 14.98 5.09
C HIS A 141 -1.03 13.46 5.25
N ARG A 142 -0.16 12.97 6.15
CA ARG A 142 0.12 11.54 6.40
C ARG A 142 -0.37 11.11 7.80
N PRO A 143 -1.70 10.98 8.03
CA PRO A 143 -2.24 10.61 9.34
C PRO A 143 -1.69 9.28 9.87
N GLY A 144 -1.46 8.29 9.00
CA GLY A 144 -0.83 7.03 9.42
C GLY A 144 0.60 7.22 9.93
N GLU A 145 1.42 8.01 9.25
CA GLU A 145 2.80 8.25 9.70
C GLU A 145 2.85 8.99 11.04
N ARG A 146 1.93 9.94 11.24
CA ARG A 146 1.76 10.61 12.53
C ARG A 146 1.55 9.60 13.66
N ALA A 147 0.62 8.65 13.49
CA ALA A 147 0.41 7.56 14.45
C ALA A 147 1.70 6.74 14.68
N ALA A 148 2.40 6.34 13.61
CA ALA A 148 3.63 5.58 13.73
C ALA A 148 4.71 6.30 14.55
N ARG A 149 4.87 7.61 14.34
CA ARG A 149 5.79 8.44 15.11
C ARG A 149 5.39 8.55 16.58
N GLU A 150 4.10 8.78 16.86
CA GLU A 150 3.58 8.86 18.24
C GLU A 150 3.80 7.56 19.03
N HIS A 151 3.76 6.40 18.35
CA HIS A 151 4.10 5.12 18.98
C HIS A 151 5.61 4.84 19.09
N GLY A 152 6.47 5.71 18.53
CA GLY A 152 7.94 5.59 18.62
C GLY A 152 8.61 4.84 17.48
N ALA A 153 7.97 4.72 16.30
CA ALA A 153 8.60 4.12 15.14
C ALA A 153 9.77 4.97 14.62
N VAL A 154 10.74 4.30 13.98
CA VAL A 154 11.85 4.96 13.27
C VAL A 154 11.64 4.95 11.76
N PHE A 155 12.28 5.87 11.04
CA PHE A 155 12.06 6.09 9.60
C PHE A 155 13.40 6.14 8.85
N PRO A 156 14.12 5.00 8.80
CA PRO A 156 15.53 4.99 8.41
C PRO A 156 15.80 5.40 6.96
N LEU A 157 14.85 5.18 6.03
CA LEU A 157 15.01 5.63 4.63
C LEU A 157 15.02 7.16 4.56
N ARG A 158 14.07 7.81 5.24
CA ARG A 158 14.03 9.28 5.37
C ARG A 158 15.25 9.83 6.11
N GLU A 159 15.63 9.22 7.23
CA GLU A 159 16.82 9.65 7.99
C GLU A 159 18.11 9.52 7.16
N ALA A 160 18.16 8.57 6.23
CA ALA A 160 19.25 8.43 5.26
C ALA A 160 19.18 9.43 4.09
N GLY A 161 18.09 10.20 3.97
CA GLY A 161 17.90 11.18 2.90
C GLY A 161 17.49 10.59 1.55
N LEU A 162 16.94 9.37 1.54
CA LEU A 162 16.56 8.67 0.31
C LEU A 162 15.22 9.16 -0.22
N THR A 163 15.20 9.49 -1.52
CA THR A 163 13.96 9.72 -2.28
C THR A 163 13.41 8.42 -2.85
N LYS A 164 12.16 8.44 -3.29
CA LYS A 164 11.46 7.36 -3.97
C LYS A 164 12.17 6.91 -5.24
N ALA A 165 12.67 7.87 -6.02
CA ALA A 165 13.41 7.58 -7.25
C ALA A 165 14.72 6.84 -6.95
N GLU A 166 15.45 7.29 -5.93
CA GLU A 166 16.67 6.64 -5.44
C GLU A 166 16.39 5.24 -4.90
N ILE A 167 15.29 5.06 -4.14
CA ILE A 167 14.86 3.74 -3.65
C ILE A 167 14.55 2.81 -4.82
N ARG A 168 13.87 3.26 -5.88
CA ARG A 168 13.61 2.45 -7.07
C ARG A 168 14.91 2.08 -7.80
N ALA A 169 15.83 3.02 -7.99
CA ALA A 169 17.15 2.76 -8.58
C ALA A 169 17.96 1.73 -7.81
N LEU A 170 18.03 1.88 -6.49
CA LEU A 170 18.70 0.93 -5.61
C LEU A 170 17.97 -0.43 -5.59
N SER A 171 16.64 -0.44 -5.60
CA SER A 171 15.85 -1.68 -5.67
C SER A 171 16.12 -2.46 -6.95
N ALA A 172 16.19 -1.76 -8.10
CA ALA A 172 16.51 -2.36 -9.39
C ALA A 172 17.93 -2.96 -9.39
N GLU A 173 18.93 -2.25 -8.86
CA GLU A 173 20.29 -2.78 -8.68
C GLU A 173 20.32 -4.05 -7.83
N LEU A 174 19.47 -4.12 -6.80
CA LEU A 174 19.36 -5.29 -5.94
C LEU A 174 18.49 -6.42 -6.52
N GLY A 175 17.94 -6.22 -7.73
CA GLY A 175 17.08 -7.19 -8.41
C GLY A 175 15.70 -7.37 -7.76
N LEU A 176 15.19 -6.37 -7.04
CA LEU A 176 13.84 -6.40 -6.46
C LEU A 176 12.79 -6.24 -7.57
N PRO A 177 11.81 -7.17 -7.68
CA PRO A 177 10.72 -7.04 -8.65
C PRO A 177 9.75 -5.92 -8.29
N THR A 178 9.86 -5.33 -7.10
CA THR A 178 9.03 -4.19 -6.68
C THR A 178 9.56 -2.85 -7.20
N ALA A 179 10.72 -2.82 -7.87
CA ALA A 179 11.37 -1.58 -8.30
C ALA A 179 10.53 -0.76 -9.28
N ASP A 180 9.71 -1.42 -10.09
CA ASP A 180 8.74 -0.84 -11.04
C ASP A 180 7.28 -0.98 -10.56
N LYS A 181 7.00 -1.81 -9.54
CA LYS A 181 5.66 -1.97 -8.96
C LYS A 181 5.03 -0.60 -8.63
N PRO A 182 3.81 -0.31 -9.12
CA PRO A 182 3.05 0.88 -8.73
C PRO A 182 2.75 0.93 -7.24
N ALA A 183 2.50 2.12 -6.70
CA ALA A 183 2.09 2.24 -5.30
C ALA A 183 0.68 1.64 -5.11
N ALA A 184 0.61 0.53 -4.35
CA ALA A 184 -0.66 -0.06 -3.93
C ALA A 184 -1.19 0.67 -2.69
N ALA A 185 -2.46 1.05 -2.75
CA ALA A 185 -3.21 1.54 -1.59
C ALA A 185 -4.09 0.41 -1.05
N CYS A 186 -4.39 0.41 0.26
CA CYS A 186 -5.27 -0.59 0.88
C CYS A 186 -6.67 -0.59 0.25
N LEU A 187 -7.42 -1.68 0.41
CA LEU A 187 -8.76 -1.83 -0.16
C LEU A 187 -9.74 -0.76 0.34
N ALA A 188 -9.59 -0.27 1.58
CA ALA A 188 -10.42 0.82 2.11
C ALA A 188 -10.30 2.12 1.30
N SER A 189 -9.21 2.31 0.55
CA SER A 189 -9.08 3.44 -0.37
C SER A 189 -10.04 3.38 -1.56
N ARG A 190 -10.78 2.28 -1.76
CA ARG A 190 -11.81 2.17 -2.81
C ARG A 190 -13.18 2.67 -2.36
N ILE A 191 -13.33 2.95 -1.06
CA ILE A 191 -14.58 3.43 -0.46
C ILE A 191 -14.46 4.95 -0.26
N PRO A 192 -15.38 5.76 -0.80
CA PRO A 192 -15.41 7.22 -0.62
C PRO A 192 -15.33 7.63 0.85
N PHE A 193 -14.63 8.72 1.15
CA PHE A 193 -14.61 9.26 2.51
C PHE A 193 -16.03 9.58 2.99
N GLY A 194 -16.30 9.30 4.27
CA GLY A 194 -17.63 9.43 4.88
C GLY A 194 -18.51 8.18 4.73
N ASP A 195 -18.29 7.34 3.70
CA ASP A 195 -18.99 6.07 3.58
C ASP A 195 -18.36 5.03 4.51
N PRO A 196 -19.13 4.33 5.36
CA PRO A 196 -18.57 3.39 6.31
C PRO A 196 -17.77 2.27 5.64
N VAL A 197 -16.56 1.99 6.15
CA VAL A 197 -15.78 0.81 5.79
C VAL A 197 -16.34 -0.40 6.52
N THR A 198 -16.75 -1.42 5.77
CA THR A 198 -17.27 -2.68 6.32
C THR A 198 -16.53 -3.86 5.71
N ALA A 199 -16.50 -5.00 6.44
CA ALA A 199 -15.93 -6.24 5.92
C ALA A 199 -16.59 -6.68 4.61
N GLU A 200 -17.91 -6.47 4.48
CA GLU A 200 -18.63 -6.77 3.25
C GLU A 200 -18.11 -5.95 2.07
N LYS A 201 -18.06 -4.62 2.17
CA LYS A 201 -17.58 -3.76 1.08
C LYS A 201 -16.14 -4.10 0.69
N LEU A 202 -15.27 -4.35 1.66
CA LEU A 202 -13.88 -4.75 1.41
C LEU A 202 -13.79 -6.08 0.66
N ARG A 203 -14.61 -7.08 1.04
CA ARG A 203 -14.71 -8.36 0.30
C ARG A 203 -15.21 -8.16 -1.13
N GLN A 204 -16.25 -7.35 -1.33
CA GLN A 204 -16.78 -7.09 -2.68
C GLN A 204 -15.71 -6.45 -3.58
N VAL A 205 -14.98 -5.45 -3.06
CA VAL A 205 -13.87 -4.81 -3.77
C VAL A 205 -12.75 -5.81 -4.07
N ALA A 206 -12.31 -6.58 -3.07
CA ALA A 206 -11.23 -7.56 -3.24
C ALA A 206 -11.59 -8.61 -4.30
N GLN A 207 -12.80 -9.16 -4.25
CA GLN A 207 -13.26 -10.15 -5.22
C GLN A 207 -13.35 -9.57 -6.64
N ALA A 208 -13.81 -8.32 -6.76
CA ALA A 208 -13.94 -7.65 -8.04
C ALA A 208 -12.57 -7.30 -8.66
N GLU A 209 -11.62 -6.77 -7.88
CA GLU A 209 -10.24 -6.53 -8.35
C GLU A 209 -9.54 -7.84 -8.72
N ALA A 210 -9.67 -8.89 -7.90
CA ALA A 210 -9.10 -10.20 -8.20
C ALA A 210 -9.70 -10.83 -9.47
N PHE A 211 -11.00 -10.63 -9.72
CA PHE A 211 -11.63 -11.05 -10.98
C PHE A 211 -11.05 -10.29 -12.18
N LEU A 212 -10.95 -8.96 -12.10
CA LEU A 212 -10.36 -8.15 -13.17
C LEU A 212 -8.90 -8.54 -13.47
N HIS A 213 -8.11 -8.83 -12.44
CA HIS A 213 -6.74 -9.30 -12.60
C HIS A 213 -6.69 -10.59 -13.42
N ARG A 214 -7.54 -11.58 -13.09
CA ARG A 214 -7.63 -12.85 -13.83
C ARG A 214 -8.17 -12.67 -15.25
N SER A 215 -9.01 -11.67 -15.49
CA SER A 215 -9.51 -11.29 -16.83
C SER A 215 -8.52 -10.41 -17.62
N GLY A 216 -7.26 -10.27 -17.18
CA GLY A 216 -6.21 -9.57 -17.93
C GLY A 216 -6.11 -8.07 -17.68
N PHE A 217 -6.69 -7.58 -16.58
CA PHE A 217 -6.65 -6.17 -16.16
C PHE A 217 -5.95 -6.01 -14.79
N PRO A 218 -4.64 -6.30 -14.68
CA PRO A 218 -3.91 -6.26 -13.41
C PRO A 218 -3.74 -4.84 -12.84
N GLU A 219 -3.76 -3.82 -13.70
CA GLU A 219 -3.78 -2.41 -13.30
C GLU A 219 -5.22 -1.92 -13.27
N CYS A 220 -5.90 -2.10 -12.14
CA CYS A 220 -7.28 -1.65 -11.97
C CYS A 220 -7.57 -1.18 -10.55
N ARG A 221 -8.69 -0.45 -10.39
CA ARG A 221 -9.32 -0.21 -9.09
C ARG A 221 -10.84 -0.33 -9.22
N VAL A 222 -11.48 -0.95 -8.24
CA VAL A 222 -12.95 -1.04 -8.16
C VAL A 222 -13.44 -0.14 -7.04
N ARG A 223 -13.96 1.04 -7.39
CA ARG A 223 -14.52 1.99 -6.42
C ARG A 223 -15.93 1.57 -6.03
N HIS A 224 -16.18 1.54 -4.73
CA HIS A 224 -17.45 1.12 -4.14
C HIS A 224 -18.37 2.33 -3.94
N HIS A 225 -19.49 2.38 -4.66
CA HIS A 225 -20.50 3.43 -4.54
C HIS A 225 -21.87 2.79 -4.27
N GLY A 226 -22.01 2.14 -3.11
CA GLY A 226 -23.23 1.42 -2.74
C GLY A 226 -23.50 0.26 -3.72
N PRO A 227 -24.59 0.30 -4.51
CA PRO A 227 -24.88 -0.75 -5.49
C PRO A 227 -23.99 -0.70 -6.74
N VAL A 228 -23.13 0.31 -6.90
CA VAL A 228 -22.33 0.54 -8.11
C VAL A 228 -20.86 0.18 -7.88
N ALA A 229 -20.31 -0.68 -8.74
CA ALA A 229 -18.86 -0.82 -8.94
C ALA A 229 -18.40 0.13 -10.03
N ARG A 230 -17.63 1.17 -9.68
CA ARG A 230 -17.00 2.06 -10.67
C ARG A 230 -15.56 1.61 -10.92
N LEU A 231 -15.29 1.16 -12.13
CA LEU A 231 -14.02 0.61 -12.57
C LEU A 231 -13.08 1.74 -13.03
N GLU A 232 -11.89 1.80 -12.47
CA GLU A 232 -10.80 2.68 -12.92
C GLU A 232 -9.67 1.82 -13.52
N LEU A 233 -9.37 2.02 -14.80
CA LEU A 233 -8.31 1.31 -15.53
C LEU A 233 -7.46 2.31 -16.35
N PRO A 234 -6.22 1.96 -16.76
CA PRO A 234 -5.48 2.76 -17.71
C PRO A 234 -6.32 3.07 -18.95
N THR A 235 -6.33 4.32 -19.40
CA THR A 235 -7.19 4.78 -20.51
C THR A 235 -6.94 4.01 -21.80
N ALA A 236 -5.70 3.58 -22.03
CA ALA A 236 -5.30 2.73 -23.14
C ALA A 236 -5.98 1.34 -23.15
N ARG A 237 -6.50 0.87 -22.01
CA ARG A 237 -7.17 -0.43 -21.86
C ARG A 237 -8.70 -0.34 -21.93
N LEU A 238 -9.29 0.86 -21.98
CA LEU A 238 -10.75 1.02 -22.03
C LEU A 238 -11.40 0.35 -23.26
N PRO A 239 -10.80 0.35 -24.46
CA PRO A 239 -11.34 -0.41 -25.59
C PRO A 239 -11.46 -1.91 -25.30
N ASP A 240 -10.49 -2.51 -24.62
CA ASP A 240 -10.50 -3.93 -24.24
C ASP A 240 -11.61 -4.23 -23.23
N VAL A 241 -11.86 -3.30 -22.29
CA VAL A 241 -12.96 -3.42 -21.31
C VAL A 241 -14.31 -3.44 -22.01
N LEU A 242 -14.51 -2.57 -23.01
CA LEU A 242 -15.74 -2.52 -23.80
C LEU A 242 -15.93 -3.78 -24.65
N ALA A 243 -14.84 -4.34 -25.19
CA ALA A 243 -14.88 -5.60 -25.92
C ALA A 243 -15.27 -6.77 -25.00
N ALA A 244 -14.79 -6.80 -23.76
CA ALA A 244 -15.07 -7.83 -22.76
C ALA A 244 -16.34 -7.56 -21.90
N ARG A 245 -17.19 -6.61 -22.29
CA ARG A 245 -18.26 -6.06 -21.42
C ARG A 245 -19.20 -7.11 -20.81
N GLU A 246 -19.57 -8.16 -21.54
CA GLU A 246 -20.57 -9.13 -21.09
C GLU A 246 -20.00 -10.05 -20.01
N GLU A 247 -18.77 -10.51 -20.21
CA GLU A 247 -18.02 -11.28 -19.22
C GLU A 247 -17.77 -10.44 -17.95
N LEU A 248 -17.30 -9.21 -18.13
CA LEU A 248 -17.00 -8.32 -17.01
C LEU A 248 -18.25 -7.96 -16.20
N LEU A 249 -19.37 -7.67 -16.87
CA LEU A 249 -20.64 -7.40 -16.22
C LEU A 249 -21.11 -8.61 -15.40
N ALA A 250 -21.05 -9.82 -15.97
CA ALA A 250 -21.44 -11.03 -15.27
C ALA A 250 -20.54 -11.34 -14.07
N GLY A 251 -19.23 -11.18 -14.21
CA GLY A 251 -18.26 -11.43 -13.15
C GLY A 251 -18.38 -10.45 -11.99
N ILE A 252 -18.42 -9.14 -12.26
CA ILE A 252 -18.50 -8.11 -11.23
C ILE A 252 -19.84 -8.16 -10.49
N LYS A 253 -20.96 -8.47 -11.17
CA LYS A 253 -22.25 -8.64 -10.50
C LYS A 253 -22.25 -9.81 -9.51
N LYS A 254 -21.51 -10.89 -9.78
CA LYS A 254 -21.34 -12.00 -8.84
C LYS A 254 -20.60 -11.59 -7.56
N CYS A 255 -19.85 -10.49 -7.58
CA CYS A 255 -19.22 -9.90 -6.40
C CYS A 255 -20.20 -9.07 -5.55
N GLY A 256 -21.48 -8.98 -5.91
CA GLY A 256 -22.53 -8.32 -5.12
C GLY A 256 -22.88 -6.89 -5.54
N PHE A 257 -22.42 -6.45 -6.72
CA PHE A 257 -22.81 -5.16 -7.29
C PHE A 257 -24.04 -5.29 -8.20
N VAL A 258 -24.90 -4.27 -8.23
CA VAL A 258 -26.08 -4.20 -9.12
C VAL A 258 -25.69 -3.55 -10.45
N PHE A 259 -24.87 -2.50 -10.40
CA PHE A 259 -24.44 -1.73 -11.55
C PHE A 259 -22.92 -1.75 -11.67
N VAL A 260 -22.44 -1.75 -12.92
CA VAL A 260 -21.02 -1.65 -13.25
C VAL A 260 -20.84 -0.42 -14.12
N ALA A 261 -19.99 0.50 -13.70
CA ALA A 261 -19.69 1.74 -14.39
C ALA A 261 -18.20 1.77 -14.74
N LEU A 262 -17.85 2.39 -15.87
CA LEU A 262 -16.47 2.63 -16.25
C LEU A 262 -16.15 4.11 -16.05
N ASP A 263 -15.07 4.40 -15.32
CA ASP A 263 -14.60 5.76 -15.16
C ASP A 263 -13.90 6.23 -16.45
N LEU A 264 -14.46 7.23 -17.11
CA LEU A 264 -13.93 7.78 -18.36
C LEU A 264 -12.61 8.53 -18.18
N GLN A 265 -12.28 8.99 -16.97
CA GLN A 265 -10.99 9.57 -16.64
C GLN A 265 -9.92 8.51 -16.37
N GLY A 266 -10.31 7.24 -16.22
CA GLY A 266 -9.42 6.11 -15.99
C GLY A 266 -8.74 6.10 -14.62
N LEU A 267 -7.69 5.29 -14.53
CA LEU A 267 -6.92 5.08 -13.30
C LEU A 267 -6.03 6.28 -12.98
N ARG A 268 -6.28 6.93 -11.84
CA ARG A 268 -5.52 8.11 -11.36
C ARG A 268 -5.30 8.04 -9.84
N SER A 269 -4.16 8.56 -9.39
CA SER A 269 -3.90 8.79 -7.96
C SER A 269 -4.84 9.88 -7.43
N GLY A 270 -5.40 9.65 -6.24
CA GLY A 270 -6.19 10.66 -5.53
C GLY A 270 -7.62 10.91 -6.04
N SER A 271 -8.18 10.07 -6.92
CA SER A 271 -9.53 10.28 -7.50
C SER A 271 -10.65 10.50 -6.47
N LEU A 272 -10.56 9.92 -5.27
CA LEU A 272 -11.57 10.12 -4.21
C LEU A 272 -11.44 11.44 -3.45
N HIS A 273 -10.30 12.15 -3.55
CA HIS A 273 -10.15 13.46 -2.92
C HIS A 273 -10.89 14.57 -3.67
N GLU A 274 -11.18 14.38 -4.95
CA GLU A 274 -11.90 15.37 -5.78
C GLU A 274 -13.35 15.60 -5.27
N ALA A 275 -13.96 14.59 -4.67
CA ALA A 275 -15.30 14.67 -4.08
C ALA A 275 -15.33 15.38 -2.71
N VAL A 276 -14.17 15.57 -2.07
CA VAL A 276 -14.04 16.17 -0.71
C VAL A 276 -13.78 17.68 -0.79
N LYS A 277 -14.27 18.36 -1.84
CA LYS A 277 -14.24 19.83 -1.89
C LYS A 277 -15.08 20.39 -0.72
N PRO A 278 -14.56 21.33 0.08
CA PRO A 278 -15.37 22.05 1.06
C PRO A 278 -16.54 22.73 0.30
N GLY A 279 -17.77 22.30 0.56
CA GLY A 279 -18.99 22.93 0.03
C GLY A 279 -19.78 22.17 -1.05
N ALA A 280 -19.37 20.96 -1.48
CA ALA A 280 -20.12 20.20 -2.49
C ALA A 280 -21.31 19.39 -1.94
N THR A 281 -21.34 19.09 -0.63
CA THR A 281 -22.41 18.30 0.01
C THR A 281 -23.70 19.07 0.27
N ALA A 282 -23.77 20.37 -0.02
CA ALA A 282 -24.94 21.21 0.27
C ALA A 282 -25.91 21.41 -0.93
N LYS A 283 -25.73 20.72 -2.06
CA LYS A 283 -26.54 20.99 -3.28
C LYS A 283 -27.07 19.76 -4.03
N LEU A 284 -27.23 18.61 -3.36
CA LEU A 284 -27.87 17.44 -3.96
C LEU A 284 -29.21 17.04 -3.31
N GLU A 285 -29.78 17.94 -2.51
CA GLU A 285 -31.19 17.90 -2.13
C GLU A 285 -31.92 19.08 -2.77
N SER A 286 -32.43 18.86 -3.98
CA SER A 286 -33.52 19.63 -4.60
C SER A 286 -34.22 18.76 -5.63
#